data_AF-A0A0Q7X5Q7-F1
#
_entry.id   AF-A0A0Q7X5Q7-F1
#
_cell.length_a   1.000
_cell.length_b   1.000
_cell.length_c   1.000
_cell.angle_alpha   90.00
_cell.angle_beta   90.00
_cell.angle_gamma   90.00
#
_symmetry.space_group_name_H-M   'P 1'
#
loop_
_entity.id
_entity.type
_entity.pdbx_description
1 polymer ?
#
loop_
_entity_poly.entity_id
_entity_poly.type
_entity_poly.pdbx_seq_one_letter_code
_entity_poly.pdbx_strand_id
1 'polypeptide(L)'
;MQKPVKTLREAFKLIAATWRHAAPFFASIEVWLMVMAAAATVGGVFLAAMGDARSLLAIGCAVGYLVLRPVLHAKGILGWPFL
;
A
#
# COMPACT_ATOMS: atom_id res chain seq x y z
N MET A 1 -2.41 -25.25 -15.63
CA MET A 1 -1.30 -26.21 -15.41
C MET A 1 0.00 -25.44 -15.25
N GLN A 2 0.54 -25.32 -14.03
CA GLN A 2 1.86 -24.69 -13.81
C GLN A 2 2.95 -25.67 -14.26
N LYS A 3 3.77 -25.27 -15.24
CA LYS A 3 4.94 -26.03 -15.67
C LYS A 3 5.99 -25.98 -14.54
N PRO A 4 6.56 -27.13 -14.12
CA PRO A 4 7.58 -27.14 -13.08
C PRO A 4 8.80 -26.34 -13.55
N VAL A 5 9.15 -25.29 -12.80
CA VAL A 5 10.32 -24.45 -13.07
C VAL A 5 11.57 -25.26 -12.79
N LYS A 6 12.24 -25.74 -13.84
CA LYS A 6 13.39 -26.66 -13.71
C LYS A 6 14.73 -25.94 -13.83
N THR A 7 14.75 -24.65 -14.19
CA THR A 7 15.99 -23.92 -14.48
C THR A 7 15.95 -22.50 -13.94
N LEU A 8 17.08 -21.99 -13.44
CA LEU A 8 17.22 -20.61 -12.95
C LEU A 8 16.76 -19.55 -13.96
N ARG A 9 16.96 -19.81 -15.26
CA ARG A 9 16.51 -18.92 -16.34
C ARG A 9 14.98 -18.85 -16.45
N GLU A 10 14.28 -19.95 -16.19
CA GLU A 10 12.81 -19.97 -16.14
C GLU A 10 12.31 -19.28 -14.88
N ALA A 11 13.00 -19.45 -13.74
CA ALA A 11 12.70 -18.72 -12.52
C ALA A 11 12.84 -17.21 -12.71
N PHE A 12 13.92 -16.74 -13.34
CA PHE A 12 14.10 -15.32 -13.65
C PHE A 12 13.04 -14.77 -14.61
N LYS A 13 12.67 -15.53 -15.66
CA LYS A 13 11.58 -15.13 -16.56
C LYS A 13 10.24 -15.05 -15.83
N LEU A 14 9.97 -16.00 -14.94
CA LEU A 14 8.76 -16.01 -14.12
C LEU A 14 8.75 -14.81 -13.16
N ILE A 15 9.85 -14.54 -12.47
CA ILE A 15 10.00 -13.37 -11.58
C ILE A 15 9.79 -12.07 -12.36
N ALA A 16 10.42 -11.91 -13.52
CA ALA A 16 10.27 -10.71 -14.34
C ALA A 16 8.84 -10.54 -14.86
N ALA A 17 8.17 -11.62 -15.27
CA ALA A 17 6.77 -11.56 -15.70
C ALA A 17 5.85 -11.21 -14.53
N THR A 18 6.02 -11.85 -13.37
CA THR A 18 5.27 -11.54 -12.15
C THR A 18 5.49 -10.09 -11.71
N TRP A 19 6.73 -9.62 -11.77
CA TRP A 19 7.07 -8.22 -11.46
C TRP A 19 6.37 -7.25 -12.40
N ARG A 20 6.29 -7.58 -13.69
CA ARG A 20 5.61 -6.74 -14.69
C ARG A 20 4.09 -6.73 -14.50
N HIS A 21 3.51 -7.83 -14.03
CA HIS A 21 2.10 -7.88 -13.62
C HIS A 21 1.82 -7.17 -12.29
N ALA A 22 2.78 -7.16 -11.37
CA ALA A 22 2.68 -6.46 -10.08
C ALA A 22 3.08 -4.97 -10.15
N ALA A 23 3.81 -4.54 -11.17
CA ALA A 23 4.20 -3.15 -11.38
C ALA A 23 3.03 -2.13 -11.29
N PRO A 24 1.86 -2.35 -11.92
CA PRO A 24 0.73 -1.43 -11.77
C PRO A 24 0.17 -1.37 -10.33
N PHE A 25 0.32 -2.44 -9.55
CA PHE A 25 -0.05 -2.44 -8.13
C PHE A 25 0.87 -1.50 -7.33
N PHE A 26 2.18 -1.59 -7.53
CA PHE A 26 3.14 -0.68 -6.87
C PHE A 26 3.07 0.76 -7.40
N ALA A 27 2.57 0.97 -8.62
CA ALA A 27 2.27 2.30 -9.16
C ALA A 27 0.94 2.86 -8.66
N SER A 28 0.10 2.05 -7.99
CA SER A 28 -1.19 2.50 -7.49
C SER A 28 -1.03 3.47 -6.33
N ILE A 29 -1.68 4.62 -6.46
CA ILE A 29 -1.74 5.65 -5.43
C ILE A 29 -2.38 5.10 -4.14
N GLU A 30 -3.33 4.16 -4.23
CA GLU A 30 -3.96 3.53 -3.05
C GLU A 30 -2.94 2.79 -2.19
N VAL A 31 -2.00 2.07 -2.82
CA VAL A 31 -0.98 1.30 -2.11
C VAL A 31 -0.06 2.24 -1.34
N TRP A 32 0.39 3.32 -1.97
CA TRP A 32 1.23 4.32 -1.30
C TRP A 32 0.48 5.07 -0.20
N LEU A 33 -0.80 5.37 -0.37
CA LEU A 33 -1.61 5.96 0.69
C LEU A 33 -1.79 5.01 1.88
N MET A 34 -1.95 3.70 1.65
CA MET A 34 -1.96 2.71 2.72
C MET A 34 -0.61 2.61 3.44
N VAL A 35 0.51 2.64 2.69
CA VAL A 35 1.86 2.65 3.28
C VAL A 35 2.07 3.90 4.14
N MET A 36 1.66 5.08 3.65
CA MET A 36 1.73 6.32 4.41
C MET A 36 0.84 6.29 5.66
N ALA A 37 -0.38 5.77 5.56
CA ALA A 37 -1.26 5.62 6.72
C ALA A 37 -0.66 4.67 7.77
N ALA A 38 -0.04 3.56 7.34
CA ALA A 38 0.65 2.65 8.24
C ALA A 38 1.86 3.32 8.92
N ALA A 39 2.70 4.03 8.16
CA ALA A 39 3.84 4.76 8.70
C ALA A 39 3.41 5.86 9.68
N ALA A 40 2.35 6.62 9.35
CA ALA A 40 1.77 7.65 10.21
C ALA A 40 1.16 7.06 11.49
N THR A 41 0.55 5.88 11.41
CA THR A 41 0.03 5.17 12.59
C THR A 41 1.16 4.74 13.52
N VAL A 42 2.19 4.05 13.00
CA VAL A 42 3.31 3.57 13.81
C VAL A 42 4.11 4.75 14.39
N GLY A 43 4.44 5.73 13.55
CA GLY A 43 5.15 6.94 13.97
C GLY A 43 4.33 7.78 14.96
N GLY A 44 3.02 7.87 14.74
CA GLY A 44 2.09 8.56 15.64
C GLY A 44 2.00 7.90 17.01
N VAL A 45 1.91 6.57 17.07
CA VAL A 45 1.94 5.81 18.33
C VAL A 45 3.27 6.01 19.07
N PHE A 46 4.38 5.99 18.34
CA PHE A 46 5.70 6.25 18.91
C PHE A 46 5.84 7.67 19.48
N LEU A 47 5.39 8.68 18.73
CA LEU A 47 5.36 10.07 19.19
C LEU A 47 4.42 10.25 20.40
N ALA A 48 3.29 9.55 20.42
CA ALA A 48 2.35 9.59 21.54
C ALA A 48 2.99 9.00 22.81
N ALA A 49 3.75 7.92 22.68
CA ALA A 49 4.52 7.34 23.79
C ALA A 49 5.59 8.31 24.32
N MET A 50 6.13 9.20 23.48
CA MET A 50 7.04 10.27 23.89
C MET A 50 6.33 11.51 24.44
N GLY A 51 4.99 11.56 24.44
CA GLY A 51 4.21 12.73 24.85
C GLY A 51 4.24 13.89 23.85
N ASP A 52 4.66 13.66 22.61
CA ASP A 52 4.72 14.70 21.57
C ASP A 52 3.33 14.91 20.95
N ALA A 53 2.87 16.17 20.93
CA ALA A 53 1.58 16.58 20.37
C ALA A 53 1.46 16.34 18.85
N ARG A 54 2.59 16.20 18.13
CA ARG A 54 2.61 15.85 16.69
C ARG A 54 2.02 14.47 16.42
N SER A 55 1.92 13.61 17.44
CA SER A 55 1.23 12.32 17.37
C SER A 55 -0.23 12.46 16.95
N LEU A 56 -0.93 13.50 17.41
CA LEU A 56 -2.33 13.75 17.05
C LEU A 56 -2.49 14.01 15.56
N LEU A 57 -1.55 14.75 14.97
CA LEU A 57 -1.57 15.03 13.54
C LEU A 57 -1.26 13.76 12.73
N ALA A 58 -0.27 12.97 13.16
CA ALA A 58 0.08 11.71 12.49
C ALA A 58 -1.06 10.68 12.55
N ILE A 59 -1.62 10.44 13.73
CA ILE A 59 -2.75 9.52 13.93
C ILE A 59 -4.00 10.06 13.23
N GLY A 60 -4.28 11.36 13.34
CA GLY A 60 -5.39 12.02 12.65
C GLY A 60 -5.31 11.87 11.13
N CYS A 61 -4.12 11.97 10.55
CA CYS A 61 -3.91 11.74 9.11
C CYS A 61 -4.25 10.31 8.70
N ALA A 62 -3.81 9.32 9.49
CA ALA A 62 -4.11 7.91 9.24
C ALA A 62 -5.61 7.61 9.32
N VAL A 63 -6.29 8.12 10.35
CA VAL A 63 -7.74 7.97 10.52
C VAL A 63 -8.50 8.71 9.41
N GLY A 64 -8.09 9.92 9.07
CA GLY A 64 -8.68 10.71 8.00
C GLY A 64 -8.62 9.99 6.65
N TYR A 65 -7.49 9.34 6.34
CA TYR A 65 -7.37 8.50 5.15
C TYR A 65 -8.36 7.34 5.15
N LEU A 66 -8.52 6.61 6.26
CA LEU A 66 -9.46 5.48 6.35
C LEU A 66 -10.91 5.90 6.09
N VAL A 67 -11.30 7.09 6.57
CA VAL A 67 -12.64 7.65 6.35
C VAL A 67 -12.81 8.16 4.91
N LEU A 68 -11.76 8.78 4.34
CA LEU A 68 -11.80 9.31 2.98
C LEU A 68 -11.77 8.19 1.91
N ARG A 69 -11.16 7.05 2.24
CA ARG A 69 -11.02 5.88 1.37
C ARG A 69 -12.34 5.42 0.71
N PRO A 70 -13.43 5.13 1.43
CA PRO A 70 -14.71 4.75 0.80
C PRO A 70 -15.28 5.85 -0.11
N VAL A 71 -15.05 7.13 0.22
CA VAL A 71 -15.49 8.26 -0.62
C VAL A 71 -14.71 8.32 -1.93
N LEU A 72 -13.39 8.10 -1.87
CA LEU A 72 -12.53 8.09 -3.06
C LEU A 72 -12.83 6.92 -3.98
N HIS A 73 -13.16 5.76 -3.42
CA HIS A 73 -13.66 4.60 -4.16
C HIS A 73 -15.04 4.86 -4.77
N ALA A 74 -15.97 5.45 -4.01
CA ALA A 74 -17.30 5.81 -4.52
C ALA A 74 -17.25 6.85 -5.65
N LYS A 75 -16.26 7.75 -5.64
CA LYS A 75 -16.02 8.72 -6.72
C LYS A 75 -15.25 8.15 -7.92
N GLY A 76 -14.81 6.90 -7.87
CA GLY A 76 -14.02 6.27 -8.93
C GLY A 76 -12.63 6.89 -9.13
N ILE A 77 -12.15 7.68 -8.16
CA ILE A 77 -10.82 8.30 -8.20
C ILE A 77 -9.76 7.25 -7.84
N LEU A 78 -10.09 6.39 -6.87
CA LEU A 78 -9.32 5.17 -6.63
C LEU A 78 -9.96 4.04 -7.44
N GLY A 79 -9.27 3.60 -8.50
CA GLY A 79 -9.58 2.34 -9.14
C GLY A 79 -9.17 1.19 -8.23
N TRP A 80 -10.05 0.21 -8.04
CA TRP A 80 -9.72 -1.01 -7.30
C TRP A 80 -8.51 -1.70 -7.95
N PRO A 81 -7.39 -1.90 -7.24
CA PRO A 81 -6.22 -2.56 -7.81
C PRO A 81 -6.42 -4.08 -8.02
N PHE A 82 -7.61 -4.61 -7.66
CA PHE A 82 -7.96 -6.03 -7.69
C PHE A 82 -9.09 -6.38 -8.66
N LEU A 83 -9.64 -5.40 -9.41
CA LEU A 83 -10.68 -5.60 -10.43
C LEU A 83 -10.10 -5.48 -11.85
#